data_AF-A0A068LM16-F1
#
_entry.id   AF-A0A068LM16-F1
#
_cell.length_a   1.000
_cell.length_b   1.000
_cell.length_c   1.000
_cell.angle_alpha   90.00
_cell.angle_beta   90.00
_cell.angle_gamma   90.00
#
_symmetry.space_group_name_H-M   'P 1'
#
loop_
_entity.id
_entity.type
_entity.pdbx_description
1 polymer ?
#
loop_
_entity_poly.entity_id
_entity_poly.type
_entity_poly.pdbx_seq_one_letter_code
_entity_poly.pdbx_strand_id
1 'polypeptide(L)'
;MHLYIPAGVTLTAIGANAAGTTGAGAGILLPLGCTLHIIGEGTLVATGGNAANGADGGNGEDAKENTESPKTWFLGKEILCGRGGDGGNGGGGAGAGIGTAGGNGGHGAPMTTEENRPKSMAEWQGGDIAGRPGDNGEAGAAAAAMGKLYIQSTITTNIKGGVKANGGKHGQCGKVICGGGEIEVTDIHMVNGIPIPEIDLKDLQSIAGGGGGGGGAGGSHAEAIGTGGAGGGGG
;
A
#
# COMPACT_ATOMS: atom_id res chain seq x y z
N MET A 1 27.56 -29.40 3.03
CA MET A 1 28.34 -28.62 2.03
C MET A 1 29.53 -27.98 2.74
N HIS A 2 30.70 -27.95 2.13
CA HIS A 2 31.90 -27.29 2.67
C HIS A 2 32.32 -26.15 1.75
N LEU A 3 32.57 -24.98 2.34
CA LEU A 3 33.16 -23.82 1.70
C LEU A 3 34.53 -23.58 2.35
N TYR A 4 35.60 -23.74 1.58
CA TYR A 4 36.96 -23.53 2.05
C TYR A 4 37.47 -22.15 1.64
N ILE A 5 37.97 -21.37 2.60
CA ILE A 5 38.58 -20.06 2.36
C ILE A 5 40.05 -20.12 2.82
N PRO A 6 41.02 -20.15 1.88
CA PRO A 6 42.44 -20.24 2.22
C PRO A 6 42.94 -19.02 3.00
N ALA A 7 44.04 -19.20 3.74
CA ALA A 7 44.76 -18.10 4.38
C ALA A 7 45.10 -16.99 3.37
N GLY A 8 44.91 -15.73 3.79
CA GLY A 8 45.17 -14.55 2.95
C GLY A 8 44.12 -14.28 1.87
N VAL A 9 43.10 -15.13 1.71
CA VAL A 9 42.02 -14.93 0.73
C VAL A 9 40.80 -14.29 1.40
N THR A 10 40.19 -13.33 0.72
CA THR A 10 38.88 -12.77 1.10
C THR A 10 37.81 -13.22 0.13
N LEU A 11 36.80 -13.92 0.62
CA LEU A 11 35.58 -14.22 -0.12
C LEU A 11 34.53 -13.15 0.19
N THR A 12 33.99 -12.52 -0.86
CA THR A 12 32.89 -11.54 -0.74
C THR A 12 31.64 -12.07 -1.42
N ALA A 13 30.54 -12.13 -0.67
CA ALA A 13 29.24 -12.57 -1.16
C ALA A 13 28.19 -11.50 -0.85
N ILE A 14 27.47 -11.03 -1.89
CA ILE A 14 26.54 -9.92 -1.79
C ILE A 14 25.19 -10.34 -2.34
N GLY A 15 24.15 -10.20 -1.52
CA GLY A 15 22.78 -10.45 -1.92
C GLY A 15 22.23 -9.34 -2.81
N ALA A 16 21.40 -9.71 -3.78
CA ALA A 16 20.71 -8.73 -4.62
C ALA A 16 19.72 -7.90 -3.81
N ASN A 17 19.63 -6.60 -4.11
CA ASN A 17 18.60 -5.73 -3.51
C ASN A 17 17.20 -6.15 -3.97
N ALA A 18 16.22 -5.89 -3.13
CA ALA A 18 14.79 -6.03 -3.45
C ALA A 18 14.38 -5.08 -4.59
N ALA A 19 13.26 -5.43 -5.24
CA ALA A 19 12.61 -4.59 -6.26
C ALA A 19 11.09 -4.66 -6.09
N GLY A 20 10.47 -3.51 -5.80
CA GLY A 20 9.04 -3.42 -5.48
C GLY A 20 8.65 -4.35 -4.34
N THR A 21 7.74 -5.29 -4.62
CA THR A 21 7.28 -6.30 -3.67
C THR A 21 8.21 -7.50 -3.52
N THR A 22 9.25 -7.65 -4.36
CA THR A 22 10.14 -8.83 -4.27
C THR A 22 11.18 -8.64 -3.17
N GLY A 23 11.30 -9.62 -2.27
CA GLY A 23 12.30 -9.59 -1.19
C GLY A 23 13.76 -9.67 -1.67
N ALA A 24 14.68 -9.15 -0.88
CA ALA A 24 16.10 -9.08 -1.23
C ALA A 24 16.82 -10.42 -1.01
N GLY A 25 17.87 -10.68 -1.78
CA GLY A 25 18.68 -11.89 -1.66
C GLY A 25 19.61 -11.88 -0.44
N ALA A 26 19.93 -13.07 0.08
CA ALA A 26 20.99 -13.23 1.08
C ALA A 26 22.38 -13.12 0.45
N GLY A 27 23.39 -12.73 1.22
CA GLY A 27 24.79 -12.79 0.78
C GLY A 27 25.22 -14.22 0.48
N ILE A 28 24.94 -15.15 1.39
CA ILE A 28 24.99 -16.61 1.16
C ILE A 28 23.64 -17.20 1.52
N LEU A 29 22.95 -17.77 0.52
CA LEU A 29 21.66 -18.42 0.72
C LEU A 29 21.83 -19.80 1.38
N LEU A 30 21.21 -19.98 2.54
CA LEU A 30 21.21 -21.21 3.33
C LEU A 30 19.78 -21.56 3.75
N PRO A 31 18.99 -22.20 2.85
CA PRO A 31 17.61 -22.53 3.13
C PRO A 31 17.51 -23.66 4.15
N LEU A 32 16.32 -23.80 4.74
CA LEU A 32 16.01 -24.89 5.67
C LEU A 32 16.33 -26.26 5.06
N GLY A 33 16.88 -27.15 5.87
CA GLY A 33 17.32 -28.48 5.44
C GLY A 33 18.75 -28.53 4.89
N CYS A 34 19.36 -27.38 4.56
CA CYS A 34 20.76 -27.32 4.17
C CYS A 34 21.69 -27.22 5.39
N THR A 35 22.92 -27.73 5.22
CA THR A 35 24.01 -27.55 6.19
C THR A 35 25.27 -27.06 5.47
N LEU A 36 25.80 -25.94 5.95
CA LEU A 36 27.03 -25.32 5.44
C LEU A 36 28.10 -25.31 6.53
N HIS A 37 29.28 -25.83 6.19
CA HIS A 37 30.51 -25.69 6.96
C HIS A 37 31.44 -24.73 6.23
N ILE A 38 31.85 -23.65 6.90
CA ILE A 38 32.86 -22.71 6.40
C ILE A 38 34.15 -22.98 7.16
N ILE A 39 35.19 -23.36 6.43
CA ILE A 39 36.46 -23.86 6.96
C ILE A 39 37.65 -23.14 6.32
N GLY A 40 38.81 -23.16 6.97
CA GLY A 40 40.03 -22.49 6.52
C GLY A 40 40.44 -21.32 7.42
N GLU A 41 41.21 -20.39 6.88
CA GLU A 41 41.91 -19.34 7.65
C GLU A 41 41.81 -17.95 6.99
N GLY A 42 41.00 -17.82 5.94
CA GLY A 42 40.78 -16.56 5.26
C GLY A 42 39.69 -15.68 5.89
N THR A 43 39.25 -14.69 5.12
CA THR A 43 38.22 -13.74 5.51
C THR A 43 36.94 -13.98 4.72
N LEU A 44 35.81 -13.98 5.42
CA LEU A 44 34.47 -14.00 4.84
C LEU A 44 33.78 -12.66 5.02
N VAL A 45 33.39 -12.04 3.91
CA VAL A 45 32.52 -10.86 3.88
C VAL A 45 31.20 -11.27 3.25
N ALA A 46 30.10 -11.22 4.01
CA ALA A 46 28.78 -11.59 3.51
C ALA A 46 27.76 -10.51 3.86
N THR A 47 27.17 -9.90 2.84
CA THR A 47 26.22 -8.80 3.00
C THR A 47 24.91 -9.15 2.32
N GLY A 48 23.82 -9.11 3.07
CA GLY A 48 22.48 -9.27 2.50
C GLY A 48 22.02 -8.04 1.71
N GLY A 49 21.15 -8.26 0.73
CA GLY A 49 20.59 -7.18 -0.08
C GLY A 49 19.60 -6.31 0.70
N ASN A 50 19.48 -5.05 0.32
CA ASN A 50 18.58 -4.09 0.95
C ASN A 50 17.13 -4.28 0.48
N ALA A 51 16.18 -4.02 1.38
CA ALA A 51 14.77 -3.92 1.08
C ALA A 51 14.46 -2.80 0.06
N ALA A 52 13.30 -2.88 -0.59
CA ALA A 52 12.81 -1.87 -1.53
C ALA A 52 11.55 -1.21 -1.00
N ASN A 53 11.33 0.04 -1.40
CA ASN A 53 10.10 0.74 -1.04
C ASN A 53 8.89 0.09 -1.71
N GLY A 54 7.78 0.09 -0.99
CA GLY A 54 6.46 -0.19 -1.54
C GLY A 54 6.02 0.86 -2.56
N ALA A 55 4.99 0.55 -3.35
CA ALA A 55 4.37 1.51 -4.28
C ALA A 55 3.31 2.34 -3.53
N ASP A 56 3.22 3.62 -3.85
CA ASP A 56 2.18 4.49 -3.29
C ASP A 56 0.78 4.05 -3.76
N GLY A 57 -0.22 4.28 -2.90
CA GLY A 57 -1.62 4.10 -3.24
C GLY A 57 -2.12 5.18 -4.21
N GLY A 58 -3.11 4.84 -5.02
CA GLY A 58 -3.80 5.73 -5.93
C GLY A 58 -4.76 6.68 -5.23
N ASN A 59 -5.00 7.84 -5.86
CA ASN A 59 -6.01 8.79 -5.40
C ASN A 59 -7.42 8.21 -5.60
N GLY A 60 -8.32 8.58 -4.70
CA GLY A 60 -9.75 8.40 -4.92
C GLY A 60 -10.24 9.33 -6.03
N GLU A 61 -11.30 8.92 -6.72
CA GLU A 61 -11.89 9.76 -7.76
C GLU A 61 -12.72 10.89 -7.17
N ASP A 62 -12.78 12.02 -7.87
CA ASP A 62 -13.75 13.07 -7.59
C ASP A 62 -15.19 12.53 -7.77
N ALA A 63 -16.14 13.12 -7.05
CA ALA A 63 -17.54 12.99 -7.42
C ALA A 63 -17.72 13.58 -8.84
N LYS A 64 -18.64 13.02 -9.64
CA LYS A 64 -18.89 13.48 -11.01
C LYS A 64 -20.36 13.43 -11.36
N GLU A 65 -20.79 14.34 -12.23
CA GLU A 65 -22.12 14.29 -12.83
C GLU A 65 -22.22 13.08 -13.79
N ASN A 66 -23.33 12.35 -13.74
CA ASN A 66 -23.67 11.30 -14.69
C ASN A 66 -24.29 11.94 -15.94
N THR A 67 -23.48 12.08 -16.99
CA THR A 67 -23.92 12.66 -18.27
C THR A 67 -24.74 11.71 -19.15
N GLU A 68 -24.84 10.43 -18.76
CA GLU A 68 -25.52 9.40 -19.55
C GLU A 68 -26.98 9.16 -19.11
N SER A 69 -27.39 9.73 -17.97
CA SER A 69 -28.75 9.60 -17.44
C SER A 69 -29.61 10.77 -17.93
N PRO A 70 -30.64 10.57 -18.78
CA PRO A 70 -31.43 11.64 -19.39
C PRO A 70 -32.43 12.30 -18.44
N LYS A 71 -32.34 12.07 -17.13
CA LYS A 71 -33.29 12.61 -16.15
C LYS A 71 -32.92 14.06 -15.82
N THR A 72 -33.51 14.99 -16.56
CA THR A 72 -33.45 16.44 -16.33
C THR A 72 -34.40 16.84 -15.21
N TRP A 73 -33.86 17.13 -14.04
CA TRP A 73 -34.53 17.91 -12.99
C TRP A 73 -34.02 19.37 -13.14
N PHE A 74 -34.72 20.37 -12.60
CA PHE A 74 -34.43 21.79 -12.92
C PHE A 74 -33.07 22.29 -12.37
N LEU A 75 -32.36 21.45 -11.59
CA LEU A 75 -30.94 21.51 -11.22
C LEU A 75 -30.23 20.15 -11.40
N GLY A 76 -30.73 19.34 -12.34
CA GLY A 76 -30.87 17.93 -12.12
C GLY A 76 -30.08 16.97 -12.97
N LYS A 77 -29.03 16.45 -12.36
CA LYS A 77 -28.11 15.47 -12.93
C LYS A 77 -27.79 14.46 -11.84
N GLU A 78 -27.95 13.17 -12.13
CA GLU A 78 -27.52 12.13 -11.18
C GLU A 78 -26.04 12.35 -10.90
N ILE A 79 -25.67 12.63 -9.65
CA ILE A 79 -24.28 12.78 -9.26
C ILE A 79 -23.82 11.45 -8.68
N LEU A 80 -22.71 10.98 -9.22
CA LEU A 80 -22.02 9.78 -8.81
C LEU A 80 -20.95 10.15 -7.80
N CYS A 81 -20.95 9.51 -6.63
CA CYS A 81 -19.83 9.66 -5.72
C CYS A 81 -18.54 9.08 -6.34
N GLY A 82 -17.42 9.55 -5.82
CA GLY A 82 -16.12 9.09 -6.28
C GLY A 82 -15.80 7.66 -5.82
N ARG A 83 -14.98 6.97 -6.61
CA ARG A 83 -14.46 5.63 -6.32
C ARG A 83 -13.26 5.69 -5.37
N GLY A 84 -13.17 4.73 -4.45
CA GLY A 84 -11.98 4.57 -3.61
C GLY A 84 -10.76 4.23 -4.45
N GLY A 85 -9.62 4.88 -4.19
CA GLY A 85 -8.36 4.69 -4.92
C GLY A 85 -7.70 3.34 -4.67
N ASP A 86 -6.75 2.96 -5.54
CA ASP A 86 -5.96 1.73 -5.41
C ASP A 86 -5.09 1.76 -4.14
N GLY A 87 -5.01 0.67 -3.39
CA GLY A 87 -4.07 0.51 -2.30
C GLY A 87 -2.60 0.49 -2.76
N GLY A 88 -1.71 0.98 -1.91
CA GLY A 88 -0.27 0.94 -2.13
C GLY A 88 0.31 -0.44 -1.85
N ASN A 89 1.33 -0.85 -2.61
CA ASN A 89 2.02 -2.13 -2.35
C ASN A 89 2.95 -2.03 -1.14
N GLY A 90 3.12 -3.13 -0.42
CA GLY A 90 4.13 -3.27 0.61
C GLY A 90 5.53 -3.46 0.03
N GLY A 91 6.56 -2.97 0.73
CA GLY A 91 7.96 -3.15 0.33
C GLY A 91 8.49 -4.56 0.60
N GLY A 92 9.35 -5.09 -0.28
CA GLY A 92 10.07 -6.35 -0.03
C GLY A 92 11.01 -6.25 1.19
N GLY A 93 11.20 -7.35 1.91
CA GLY A 93 12.09 -7.44 3.07
C GLY A 93 13.58 -7.53 2.70
N ALA A 94 14.46 -7.16 3.63
CA ALA A 94 15.91 -7.24 3.42
C ALA A 94 16.42 -8.69 3.48
N GLY A 95 17.57 -8.99 2.85
CA GLY A 95 18.19 -10.32 2.87
C GLY A 95 19.20 -10.47 4.01
N ALA A 96 19.41 -11.69 4.50
CA ALA A 96 20.42 -11.97 5.52
C ALA A 96 21.85 -11.90 4.95
N GLY A 97 22.85 -11.66 5.80
CA GLY A 97 24.25 -11.81 5.40
C GLY A 97 24.55 -13.26 5.00
N ILE A 98 24.24 -14.19 5.90
CA ILE A 98 24.18 -15.64 5.63
C ILE A 98 22.85 -16.16 6.17
N GLY A 99 22.06 -16.78 5.30
CA GLY A 99 20.78 -17.34 5.73
C GLY A 99 19.72 -17.24 4.66
N THR A 100 18.57 -16.64 4.97
CA THR A 100 17.44 -16.60 4.02
C THR A 100 17.31 -15.26 3.30
N ALA A 101 16.68 -15.31 2.13
CA ALA A 101 16.20 -14.12 1.44
C ALA A 101 15.11 -13.42 2.28
N GLY A 102 14.92 -12.13 2.04
CA GLY A 102 13.80 -11.38 2.60
C GLY A 102 12.46 -11.86 2.03
N GLY A 103 11.39 -11.64 2.80
CA GLY A 103 10.03 -11.94 2.37
C GLY A 103 9.50 -10.93 1.34
N ASN A 104 8.56 -11.36 0.52
CA ASN A 104 7.88 -10.49 -0.44
C ASN A 104 6.91 -9.55 0.28
N GLY A 105 6.78 -8.31 -0.19
CA GLY A 105 5.71 -7.40 0.22
C GLY A 105 4.34 -7.84 -0.32
N GLY A 106 3.28 -7.41 0.36
CA GLY A 106 1.90 -7.66 -0.05
C GLY A 106 1.41 -6.67 -1.11
N HIS A 107 0.40 -7.07 -1.87
CA HIS A 107 -0.22 -6.22 -2.89
C HIS A 107 -1.25 -5.28 -2.28
N GLY A 108 -1.29 -4.04 -2.77
CA GLY A 108 -2.38 -3.11 -2.43
C GLY A 108 -3.69 -3.53 -3.10
N ALA A 109 -4.81 -3.16 -2.49
CA ALA A 109 -6.12 -3.50 -3.06
C ALA A 109 -6.42 -2.77 -4.37
N PRO A 110 -7.17 -3.37 -5.30
CA PRO A 110 -7.59 -2.66 -6.51
C PRO A 110 -8.60 -1.55 -6.19
N MET A 111 -8.63 -0.53 -7.05
CA MET A 111 -9.66 0.50 -7.09
C MET A 111 -11.05 -0.14 -7.18
N THR A 112 -11.98 0.41 -6.42
CA THR A 112 -13.37 -0.07 -6.39
C THR A 112 -14.04 0.06 -7.76
N THR A 113 -14.93 -0.88 -8.12
CA THR A 113 -15.67 -0.85 -9.40
C THR A 113 -16.85 0.13 -9.35
N GLU A 114 -17.28 0.64 -10.52
CA GLU A 114 -18.40 1.60 -10.62
C GLU A 114 -19.75 1.04 -10.15
N GLU A 115 -19.93 -0.27 -10.13
CA GLU A 115 -21.19 -0.94 -9.74
C GLU A 115 -21.47 -0.85 -8.23
N ASN A 116 -20.44 -0.60 -7.42
CA ASN A 116 -20.52 -0.69 -5.96
C ASN A 116 -20.49 0.68 -5.25
N ARG A 117 -20.67 1.78 -5.98
CA ARG A 117 -20.68 3.13 -5.38
C ARG A 117 -22.10 3.59 -5.06
N PRO A 118 -22.33 4.28 -3.93
CA PRO A 118 -23.58 4.98 -3.67
C PRO A 118 -23.96 5.92 -4.82
N LYS A 119 -25.24 5.99 -5.15
CA LYS A 119 -25.79 6.90 -6.17
C LYS A 119 -26.87 7.75 -5.51
N SER A 120 -26.98 9.00 -5.94
CA SER A 120 -28.15 9.83 -5.60
C SER A 120 -29.39 9.20 -6.25
N MET A 121 -30.28 8.61 -5.45
CA MET A 121 -31.59 8.15 -5.92
C MET A 121 -32.68 9.09 -5.42
N ALA A 122 -33.77 9.21 -6.18
CA ALA A 122 -34.99 9.95 -5.79
C ALA A 122 -35.66 9.39 -4.51
N GLU A 123 -35.25 8.21 -4.05
CA GLU A 123 -35.71 7.60 -2.79
C GLU A 123 -34.82 7.95 -1.59
N TRP A 124 -33.67 8.60 -1.81
CA TRP A 124 -32.75 8.98 -0.73
C TRP A 124 -33.14 10.35 -0.17
N GLN A 125 -33.93 10.33 0.90
CA GLN A 125 -34.41 11.51 1.61
C GLN A 125 -33.31 12.10 2.50
N GLY A 126 -32.47 12.98 1.93
CA GLY A 126 -31.54 13.86 2.66
C GLY A 126 -30.29 13.20 3.25
N GLY A 127 -29.13 13.83 3.05
CA GLY A 127 -27.86 13.48 3.70
C GLY A 127 -26.63 13.57 2.80
N ASP A 128 -25.46 13.58 3.43
CA ASP A 128 -24.16 13.51 2.74
C ASP A 128 -23.92 12.11 2.18
N ILE A 129 -23.55 12.02 0.90
CA ILE A 129 -23.19 10.77 0.25
C ILE A 129 -21.68 10.60 0.36
N ALA A 130 -21.22 9.71 1.25
CA ALA A 130 -19.80 9.36 1.35
C ALA A 130 -19.36 8.52 0.14
N GLY A 131 -18.20 8.84 -0.43
CA GLY A 131 -17.54 7.97 -1.40
C GLY A 131 -17.07 6.66 -0.75
N ARG A 132 -16.86 5.63 -1.56
CA ARG A 132 -16.47 4.30 -1.05
C ARG A 132 -14.99 4.33 -0.60
N PRO A 133 -14.64 3.74 0.57
CA PRO A 133 -13.25 3.47 0.91
C PRO A 133 -12.64 2.41 -0.03
N GLY A 134 -11.31 2.40 -0.18
CA GLY A 134 -10.62 1.29 -0.84
C GLY A 134 -10.80 -0.03 -0.08
N ASP A 135 -10.56 -1.14 -0.76
CA ASP A 135 -10.55 -2.47 -0.12
C ASP A 135 -9.21 -2.69 0.63
N ASN A 136 -9.11 -3.75 1.44
CA ASN A 136 -7.87 -4.03 2.19
C ASN A 136 -6.81 -4.70 1.30
N GLY A 137 -5.56 -4.25 1.37
CA GLY A 137 -4.42 -4.93 0.76
C GLY A 137 -4.05 -6.27 1.43
N GLU A 138 -3.07 -6.95 0.84
CA GLU A 138 -2.57 -8.25 1.27
C GLU A 138 -1.42 -8.12 2.28
N ALA A 139 -1.27 -9.11 3.16
CA ALA A 139 -0.12 -9.17 4.06
C ALA A 139 1.18 -9.50 3.29
N GLY A 140 2.30 -8.95 3.74
CA GLY A 140 3.62 -9.37 3.28
C GLY A 140 3.99 -10.76 3.81
N ALA A 141 4.90 -11.43 3.11
CA ALA A 141 5.42 -12.73 3.51
C ALA A 141 6.48 -12.61 4.60
N ALA A 142 6.45 -13.53 5.56
CA ALA A 142 7.55 -13.74 6.50
C ALA A 142 8.78 -14.31 5.77
N ALA A 143 9.98 -14.02 6.28
CA ALA A 143 11.18 -14.70 5.82
C ALA A 143 11.21 -16.16 6.30
N ALA A 144 11.74 -17.05 5.47
CA ALA A 144 11.88 -18.46 5.81
C ALA A 144 12.94 -18.68 6.91
N ALA A 145 12.87 -19.83 7.58
CA ALA A 145 13.88 -20.27 8.54
C ALA A 145 15.19 -20.69 7.85
N MET A 146 16.32 -20.42 8.50
CA MET A 146 17.65 -20.80 8.03
C MET A 146 17.95 -22.30 8.25
N GLY A 147 18.81 -22.87 7.39
CA GLY A 147 19.49 -24.14 7.65
C GLY A 147 20.57 -24.07 8.75
N LYS A 148 21.43 -25.08 8.83
CA LYS A 148 22.51 -25.17 9.84
C LYS A 148 23.82 -24.58 9.31
N LEU A 149 24.44 -23.71 10.10
CA LEU A 149 25.71 -23.06 9.77
C LEU A 149 26.77 -23.41 10.81
N TYR A 150 27.94 -23.82 10.34
CA TYR A 150 29.14 -24.00 11.16
C TYR A 150 30.27 -23.17 10.54
N ILE A 151 30.83 -22.25 11.30
CA ILE A 151 32.00 -21.46 10.89
C ILE A 151 33.15 -21.85 11.81
N GLN A 152 34.25 -22.31 11.21
CA GLN A 152 35.47 -22.61 11.96
C GLN A 152 36.03 -21.32 12.57
N SER A 153 36.47 -21.37 13.83
CA SER A 153 36.94 -20.21 14.58
C SER A 153 38.15 -19.49 13.97
N THR A 154 38.84 -20.13 13.03
CA THR A 154 39.98 -19.60 12.29
C THR A 154 39.59 -18.68 11.13
N ILE A 155 38.30 -18.62 10.76
CA ILE A 155 37.80 -17.70 9.75
C ILE A 155 37.53 -16.33 10.36
N THR A 156 38.04 -15.27 9.73
CA THR A 156 37.64 -13.90 10.07
C THR A 156 36.32 -13.55 9.39
N THR A 157 35.30 -13.10 10.13
CA THR A 157 33.97 -12.83 9.57
C THR A 157 33.58 -11.36 9.65
N ASN A 158 33.07 -10.80 8.56
CA ASN A 158 32.35 -9.53 8.50
C ASN A 158 31.00 -9.76 7.80
N ILE A 159 29.98 -10.05 8.60
CA ILE A 159 28.68 -10.47 8.10
C ILE A 159 27.63 -9.44 8.49
N LYS A 160 26.80 -9.00 7.54
CA LYS A 160 25.77 -7.97 7.76
C LYS A 160 24.48 -8.34 7.03
N GLY A 161 23.36 -8.14 7.69
CA GLY A 161 22.05 -8.17 7.04
C GLY A 161 21.83 -6.89 6.22
N GLY A 162 20.92 -6.96 5.27
CA GLY A 162 20.46 -5.78 4.53
C GLY A 162 19.60 -4.86 5.39
N VAL A 163 19.44 -3.61 4.92
CA VAL A 163 18.64 -2.61 5.62
C VAL A 163 17.19 -2.60 5.14
N LYS A 164 16.28 -2.20 6.02
CA LYS A 164 14.85 -2.05 5.72
C LYS A 164 14.57 -0.88 4.77
N ALA A 165 13.37 -0.88 4.22
CA ALA A 165 12.82 0.20 3.40
C ALA A 165 11.46 0.66 3.94
N ASN A 166 10.92 1.73 3.36
CA ASN A 166 9.63 2.28 3.76
C ASN A 166 8.49 1.65 2.95
N GLY A 167 7.27 1.77 3.45
CA GLY A 167 6.08 1.44 2.68
C GLY A 167 5.67 2.55 1.71
N GLY A 168 4.70 2.25 0.86
CA GLY A 168 4.06 3.25 0.01
C GLY A 168 3.22 4.24 0.82
N LYS A 169 3.07 5.46 0.32
CA LYS A 169 2.19 6.47 0.90
C LYS A 169 0.73 6.20 0.51
N HIS A 170 -0.20 6.75 1.28
CA HIS A 170 -1.62 6.73 0.95
C HIS A 170 -1.94 7.74 -0.16
N GLY A 171 -2.98 7.46 -0.93
CA GLY A 171 -3.54 8.39 -1.91
C GLY A 171 -4.39 9.49 -1.29
N GLN A 172 -4.66 10.54 -2.06
CA GLN A 172 -5.57 11.62 -1.64
C GLN A 172 -7.03 11.22 -1.86
N CYS A 173 -7.93 11.75 -1.03
CA CYS A 173 -9.37 11.64 -1.28
C CYS A 173 -9.78 12.50 -2.50
N GLY A 174 -10.79 12.03 -3.22
CA GLY A 174 -11.40 12.80 -4.30
C GLY A 174 -12.21 13.99 -3.77
N LYS A 175 -12.43 14.95 -4.66
CA LYS A 175 -13.18 16.18 -4.36
C LYS A 175 -14.67 15.92 -4.23
N VAL A 176 -15.28 16.69 -3.33
CA VAL A 176 -16.73 16.76 -3.13
C VAL A 176 -17.35 17.63 -4.22
N ILE A 177 -18.51 17.22 -4.73
CA ILE A 177 -19.43 18.11 -5.47
C ILE A 177 -20.62 18.40 -4.57
N CYS A 178 -20.96 19.68 -4.41
CA CYS A 178 -22.25 20.07 -3.85
C CYS A 178 -23.27 20.08 -4.99
N GLY A 179 -24.20 19.13 -4.98
CA GLY A 179 -25.36 19.13 -5.88
C GLY A 179 -26.37 20.14 -5.38
N GLY A 180 -26.84 21.02 -6.25
CA GLY A 180 -27.82 22.06 -5.89
C GLY A 180 -29.09 21.44 -5.34
N GLY A 181 -29.57 21.97 -4.20
CA GLY A 181 -30.88 21.62 -3.66
C GLY A 181 -32.02 22.25 -4.47
N GLU A 182 -33.23 21.70 -4.30
CA GLU A 182 -34.43 22.33 -4.81
C GLU A 182 -34.73 23.59 -3.99
N ILE A 183 -34.76 24.73 -4.66
CA ILE A 183 -35.31 25.97 -4.11
C ILE A 183 -36.77 26.00 -4.53
N GLU A 184 -37.65 25.64 -3.62
CA GLU A 184 -39.09 25.78 -3.82
C GLU A 184 -39.54 27.08 -3.15
N VAL A 185 -40.15 27.98 -3.92
CA VAL A 185 -40.89 29.11 -3.33
C VAL A 185 -42.23 28.57 -2.91
N THR A 186 -42.40 28.31 -1.62
CA THR A 186 -43.60 27.67 -1.07
C THR A 186 -44.74 28.67 -0.89
N ASP A 187 -44.41 29.94 -0.62
CA ASP A 187 -45.39 31.03 -0.51
C ASP A 187 -44.73 32.40 -0.79
N ILE A 188 -45.53 33.45 -0.96
CA ILE A 188 -45.05 34.84 -1.05
C ILE A 188 -45.86 35.70 -0.08
N HIS A 189 -45.21 36.10 1.03
CA HIS A 189 -45.84 36.94 2.04
C HIS A 189 -45.62 38.42 1.73
N MET A 190 -46.63 39.24 2.00
CA MET A 190 -46.50 40.70 1.87
C MET A 190 -46.18 41.32 3.23
N VAL A 191 -44.97 41.87 3.39
CA VAL A 191 -44.58 42.61 4.59
C VAL A 191 -44.41 44.08 4.21
N ASN A 192 -45.28 44.96 4.73
CA ASN A 192 -45.31 46.39 4.38
C ASN A 192 -45.40 46.69 2.87
N GLY A 193 -46.13 45.86 2.12
CA GLY A 193 -46.28 46.00 0.66
C GLY A 193 -45.10 45.47 -0.16
N ILE A 194 -44.09 44.87 0.48
CA ILE A 194 -42.96 44.22 -0.18
C ILE A 194 -43.22 42.71 -0.22
N PRO A 195 -43.19 42.06 -1.40
CA PRO A 195 -43.27 40.62 -1.50
C PRO A 195 -41.97 39.99 -0.99
N ILE A 196 -42.09 39.13 0.03
CA ILE A 196 -41.01 38.32 0.57
C ILE A 196 -41.34 36.86 0.28
N PRO A 197 -40.59 36.19 -0.62
CA PRO A 197 -40.78 34.78 -0.87
C PRO A 197 -40.41 33.97 0.38
N GLU A 198 -41.29 33.07 0.79
CA GLU A 198 -40.95 31.98 1.67
C GLU A 198 -40.27 30.91 0.82
N ILE A 199 -39.02 30.62 1.16
CA ILE A 199 -38.18 29.68 0.43
C ILE A 199 -38.03 28.44 1.29
N ASP A 200 -38.45 27.31 0.75
CA ASP A 200 -38.08 26.01 1.28
C ASP A 200 -36.85 25.50 0.53
N LEU A 201 -35.82 25.14 1.30
CA LEU A 201 -34.58 24.57 0.79
C LEU A 201 -34.67 23.06 1.00
N LYS A 202 -35.09 22.34 -0.04
CA LYS A 202 -35.16 20.88 -0.02
C LYS A 202 -33.90 20.30 -0.67
N ASP A 203 -33.42 19.19 -0.11
CA ASP A 203 -32.41 18.34 -0.73
C ASP A 203 -31.06 19.01 -1.08
N LEU A 204 -30.51 19.83 -0.17
CA LEU A 204 -29.11 20.24 -0.29
C LEU A 204 -28.21 19.00 -0.07
N GLN A 205 -27.59 18.48 -1.13
CA GLN A 205 -26.77 17.27 -1.06
C GLN A 205 -25.29 17.60 -1.29
N SER A 206 -24.44 17.23 -0.33
CA SER A 206 -23.01 17.13 -0.59
C SER A 206 -22.67 15.68 -0.96
N ILE A 207 -21.99 15.52 -2.09
CA ILE A 207 -21.65 14.20 -2.63
C ILE A 207 -20.13 14.12 -2.69
N ALA A 208 -19.58 13.29 -1.82
CA ALA A 208 -18.15 13.20 -1.64
C ALA A 208 -17.47 12.43 -2.77
N GLY A 209 -16.22 12.79 -3.03
CA GLY A 209 -15.30 11.94 -3.77
C GLY A 209 -14.97 10.68 -2.98
N GLY A 210 -14.28 9.75 -3.64
CA GLY A 210 -13.86 8.49 -3.03
C GLY A 210 -12.70 8.68 -2.07
N GLY A 211 -12.54 7.76 -1.13
CA GLY A 211 -11.36 7.73 -0.28
C GLY A 211 -10.08 7.47 -1.10
N GLY A 212 -8.95 8.04 -0.69
CA GLY A 212 -7.66 7.61 -1.24
C GLY A 212 -7.34 6.17 -0.84
N GLY A 213 -6.55 5.47 -1.65
CA GLY A 213 -6.08 4.14 -1.28
C GLY A 213 -5.10 4.16 -0.11
N GLY A 214 -5.09 3.10 0.69
CA GLY A 214 -4.18 2.99 1.84
C GLY A 214 -2.71 2.93 1.39
N GLY A 215 -1.80 3.35 2.26
CA GLY A 215 -0.36 3.17 2.03
C GLY A 215 0.08 1.77 2.42
N GLY A 216 1.04 1.19 1.71
CA GLY A 216 1.68 -0.06 2.11
C GLY A 216 2.60 0.11 3.32
N ALA A 217 2.96 -0.99 3.98
CA ALA A 217 3.99 -1.03 5.00
C ALA A 217 5.38 -1.32 4.40
N GLY A 218 6.44 -0.90 5.10
CA GLY A 218 7.82 -1.20 4.72
C GLY A 218 8.22 -2.62 5.08
N GLY A 219 9.16 -3.19 4.33
CA GLY A 219 9.84 -4.42 4.73
C GLY A 219 10.68 -4.22 6.01
N SER A 220 11.12 -5.31 6.61
CA SER A 220 11.92 -5.31 7.85
C SER A 220 13.43 -5.44 7.59
N HIS A 221 14.22 -5.14 8.64
CA HIS A 221 15.66 -5.39 8.67
C HIS A 221 15.94 -6.89 8.64
N ALA A 222 17.13 -7.28 8.17
CA ALA A 222 17.58 -8.67 8.20
C ALA A 222 18.70 -8.91 9.22
N GLU A 223 18.85 -10.17 9.62
CA GLU A 223 19.92 -10.60 10.50
C GLU A 223 21.25 -10.71 9.74
N ALA A 224 22.37 -10.56 10.46
CA ALA A 224 23.67 -10.90 9.90
C ALA A 224 23.74 -12.40 9.56
N ILE A 225 23.34 -13.25 10.51
CA ILE A 225 23.23 -14.70 10.34
C ILE A 225 21.83 -15.11 10.80
N GLY A 226 21.06 -15.75 9.93
CA GLY A 226 19.72 -16.22 10.26
C GLY A 226 18.68 -15.83 9.23
N THR A 227 17.59 -15.19 9.64
CA THR A 227 16.48 -14.90 8.73
C THR A 227 16.63 -13.56 8.02
N GLY A 228 16.17 -13.51 6.77
CA GLY A 228 15.86 -12.24 6.10
C GLY A 228 14.77 -11.46 6.85
N GLY A 229 14.57 -10.20 6.48
CA GLY A 229 13.46 -9.40 6.97
C GLY A 229 12.15 -9.81 6.31
N ALA A 230 11.03 -9.71 7.04
CA ALA A 230 9.69 -9.86 6.45
C ALA A 230 9.39 -8.74 5.43
N GLY A 231 8.54 -9.03 4.45
CA GLY A 231 7.96 -8.01 3.58
C GLY A 231 6.85 -7.23 4.29
N GLY A 232 6.62 -5.99 3.88
CA GLY A 232 5.51 -5.17 4.39
C GLY A 232 4.18 -5.55 3.74
N GLY A 233 3.06 -5.30 4.42
CA GLY A 233 1.71 -5.47 3.84
C GLY A 233 1.35 -4.38 2.83
N GLY A 234 0.44 -4.68 1.91
CA GLY A 234 -0.23 -3.69 1.07
C GLY A 234 -1.31 -2.93 1.85
N GLY A 235 -1.66 -1.75 1.35
CA GLY A 235 -2.71 -0.88 1.85
C GLY A 235 -3.99 -0.95 1.04
#